data_AF-A0A0R1QQZ8-F1
#
_entry.id   AF-A0A0R1QQZ8-F1
#
_cell.length_a   1.000
_cell.length_b   1.000
_cell.length_c   1.000
_cell.angle_alpha   90.00
_cell.angle_beta   90.00
_cell.angle_gamma   90.00
#
_symmetry.space_group_name_H-M   'P 1'
#
loop_
_entity.id
_entity.type
_entity.pdbx_description
1 polymer ?
#
loop_
_entity_poly.entity_id
_entity_poly.type
_entity_poly.pdbx_seq_one_letter_code
_entity_poly.pdbx_strand_id
1 'polypeptide(L)' 'MKEVDTMNLIFGLGLIVIGILQINTARVMNNNIKKNVKNPQPYVFVGVYISLIIGIILLVWGAWLLK' A
#
# COMPACT_ATOMS: atom_id res chain seq x y z
N MET A 1 26.40 -11.10 10.80
CA MET A 1 26.07 -9.70 10.42
C MET A 1 25.67 -9.62 8.96
N LYS A 2 26.53 -9.95 7.97
CA LYS A 2 26.19 -9.87 6.53
C LYS A 2 24.90 -10.58 6.07
N GLU A 3 24.55 -11.73 6.63
CA GLU A 3 23.31 -12.45 6.27
C GLU A 3 22.04 -11.72 6.74
N VAL A 4 22.10 -11.09 7.92
CA VAL A 4 20.98 -10.32 8.48
C VAL A 4 20.71 -9.08 7.64
N ASP A 5 21.77 -8.39 7.21
CA ASP A 5 21.67 -7.23 6.32
C ASP A 5 21.07 -7.60 4.96
N THR A 6 21.46 -8.77 4.42
CA THR A 6 20.93 -9.27 3.14
C THR A 6 19.45 -9.65 3.26
N MET A 7 19.03 -10.28 4.35
CA MET A 7 17.62 -10.57 4.60
C MET A 7 16.79 -9.29 4.75
N ASN A 8 17.26 -8.32 5.52
CA ASN A 8 16.57 -7.04 5.71
C ASN A 8 16.36 -6.30 4.39
N LEU A 9 17.33 -6.36 3.48
CA LEU A 9 17.23 -5.75 2.16
C LEU A 9 16.14 -6.41 1.30
N ILE A 10 16.06 -7.75 1.31
CA ILE A 10 15.02 -8.50 0.59
C ILE A 10 13.63 -8.20 1.16
N PHE A 11 13.48 -8.21 2.49
CA PHE A 11 12.21 -7.87 3.14
C PHE A 11 11.81 -6.42 2.92
N GLY A 12 12.75 -5.48 3.00
CA GLY A 12 12.51 -4.06 2.76
C GLY A 12 12.00 -3.80 1.35
N LEU A 13 12.64 -4.38 0.33
CA LEU A 13 12.17 -4.31 -1.05
C LEU A 13 10.80 -4.98 -1.23
N GLY A 14 10.57 -6.14 -0.61
CA GLY A 14 9.28 -6.82 -0.65
C GLY A 14 8.14 -5.98 -0.09
N LEU A 15 8.35 -5.35 1.07
CA LEU A 15 7.35 -4.47 1.69
C LEU A 15 7.06 -3.24 0.83
N ILE A 16 8.07 -2.67 0.18
CA ILE A 16 7.89 -1.54 -0.73
C ILE A 16 7.02 -1.94 -1.93
N VAL A 17 7.29 -3.10 -2.54
CA VAL A 17 6.49 -3.61 -3.66
C VAL A 17 5.03 -3.82 -3.24
N ILE A 18 4.80 -4.44 -2.08
CA ILE A 18 3.44 -4.66 -1.54
C ILE A 18 2.75 -3.31 -1.27
N GLY A 19 3.47 -2.33 -0.72
CA GLY A 19 2.95 -0.98 -0.47
C GLY A 19 2.50 -0.29 -1.76
N ILE A 20 3.32 -0.34 -2.82
CA ILE A 20 2.97 0.20 -4.14
C ILE A 20 1.73 -0.51 -4.71
N LEU A 21 1.67 -1.84 -4.63
CA LEU A 21 0.53 -2.62 -5.10
C LEU A 21 -0.76 -2.27 -4.37
N GLN A 22 -0.70 -2.01 -3.07
CA GLN A 22 -1.88 -1.56 -2.33
C GLN A 22 -2.36 -0.18 -2.76
N ILE A 23 -1.43 0.78 -2.94
CA ILE A 23 -1.80 2.12 -3.43
C ILE A 23 -2.45 2.03 -4.83
N ASN A 24 -1.94 1.15 -5.69
CA ASN A 24 -2.53 0.93 -7.01
C ASN A 24 -3.94 0.32 -6.90
N THR A 25 -4.13 -0.66 -6.01
CA THR A 25 -5.45 -1.25 -5.72
C THR A 25 -6.44 -0.20 -5.22
N ALA A 26 -6.03 0.67 -4.29
CA ALA A 26 -6.83 1.79 -3.81
C ALA A 26 -7.25 2.71 -4.97
N ARG A 27 -6.34 3.00 -5.91
CA ARG A 27 -6.62 3.84 -7.07
C ARG A 27 -7.64 3.20 -8.02
N VAL A 28 -7.49 1.91 -8.31
CA VAL A 28 -8.44 1.15 -9.14
C VAL A 28 -9.81 1.10 -8.48
N MET A 29 -9.86 0.82 -7.18
CA MET A 29 -11.11 0.77 -6.42
C MET A 29 -11.82 2.13 -6.40
N ASN A 30 -11.08 3.23 -6.18
CA ASN A 30 -11.61 4.58 -6.25
C ASN A 30 -12.22 4.90 -7.62
N ASN A 31 -11.53 4.54 -8.71
CA ASN A 31 -12.04 4.73 -10.07
C ASN A 31 -13.29 3.89 -10.33
N ASN A 32 -13.31 2.65 -9.86
CA ASN A 32 -14.47 1.76 -9.99
C ASN A 32 -15.68 2.26 -9.21
N ILE A 33 -15.50 2.80 -8.00
CA ILE A 33 -16.58 3.41 -7.21
C ILE A 33 -17.15 4.61 -7.96
N LYS A 34 -16.29 5.52 -8.44
CA LYS A 34 -16.73 6.71 -9.20
C LYS A 34 -17.45 6.36 -10.50
N LYS A 35 -17.09 5.24 -11.14
CA LYS A 35 -17.70 4.81 -12.41
C LYS A 35 -19.02 4.06 -12.23
N ASN A 36 -19.16 3.25 -11.18
CA ASN A 36 -20.27 2.30 -11.04
C ASN A 36 -21.30 2.70 -9.98
N VAL A 37 -20.95 3.56 -9.02
CA VAL A 37 -21.86 3.94 -7.93
C VAL A 37 -22.43 5.33 -8.22
N LYS A 38 -23.74 5.40 -8.49
CA LYS A 38 -24.46 6.69 -8.58
C LYS A 38 -24.60 7.28 -7.18
N ASN A 39 -24.07 8.48 -6.99
CA ASN A 39 -24.05 9.21 -5.71
C ASN A 39 -23.28 8.47 -4.59
N PRO A 40 -21.96 8.27 -4.76
CA PRO A 40 -21.18 7.47 -3.82
C PRO A 40 -21.11 8.16 -2.46
N GLN A 41 -21.59 7.47 -1.43
CA GLN A 41 -21.50 7.95 -0.07
C GLN A 41 -20.06 7.83 0.47
N PRO A 42 -19.64 8.68 1.42
CA PRO A 42 -18.27 8.69 1.95
C PRO A 42 -17.81 7.33 2.49
N TYR A 43 -18.73 6.54 3.08
CA TYR A 43 -18.41 5.23 3.64
C TYR A 43 -17.94 4.22 2.58
N VAL A 44 -18.33 4.40 1.31
CA VAL A 44 -17.94 3.52 0.20
C VAL A 44 -16.45 3.63 -0.10
N PHE A 45 -15.83 4.77 0.23
CA PHE A 45 -14.40 5.01 0.08
C PHE A 45 -13.57 4.53 1.28
N VAL A 46 -14.18 4.01 2.35
CA VAL A 46 -13.45 3.53 3.55
C VAL A 46 -12.41 2.49 3.18
N GLY A 47 -12.75 1.53 2.30
CA GLY A 47 -11.78 0.56 1.80
C GLY A 47 -10.60 1.20 1.05
N VAL A 48 -10.85 2.29 0.31
CA VAL A 48 -9.81 3.04 -0.42
C VAL A 48 -8.85 3.70 0.57
N TYR A 49 -9.40 4.33 1.62
CA TYR A 49 -8.59 4.97 2.65
C TYR A 49 -7.76 3.97 3.46
N ILE A 50 -8.35 2.84 3.86
CA ILE A 50 -7.63 1.80 4.60
C ILE A 50 -6.48 1.23 3.76
N SER A 51 -6.74 0.90 2.49
CA SER A 51 -5.72 0.39 1.57
C SER A 51 -4.57 1.40 1.36
N LEU A 52 -4.88 2.69 1.23
CA LEU A 52 -3.88 3.76 1.17
C LEU A 52 -3.04 3.87 2.44
N ILE A 53 -3.67 3.86 3.61
CA ILE A 53 -2.97 3.95 4.91
C ILE A 53 -2.02 2.76 5.08
N ILE A 54 -2.49 1.54 4.82
CA ILE A 54 -1.66 0.32 4.90
C ILE A 54 -0.51 0.41 3.89
N GLY A 55 -0.77 0.84 2.66
CA GLY A 55 0.26 1.00 1.64
C GLY A 55 1.38 1.97 2.08
N ILE A 56 1.01 3.11 2.67
CA ILE A 56 1.97 4.08 3.20
C ILE A 56 2.78 3.50 4.36
N ILE A 57 2.13 2.81 5.30
CA ILE A 57 2.82 2.17 6.43
C ILE A 57 3.87 1.16 5.95
N LEU A 58 3.52 0.33 4.97
CA LEU A 58 4.45 -0.65 4.38
C LEU A 58 5.61 0.02 3.64
N LEU A 59 5.37 1.14 2.96
CA LEU A 59 6.44 1.91 2.32
C LEU A 59 7.41 2.52 3.34
N VAL A 60 6.89 3.13 4.41
CA VAL A 60 7.71 3.74 5.46
C VAL A 60 8.54 2.67 6.17
N TRP A 61 7.93 1.53 6.52
CA TRP A 61 8.62 0.43 7.18
C TRP A 61 9.65 -0.24 6.25
N GLY A 62 9.29 -0.47 4.99
CA GLY A 62 10.21 -1.02 4.00
C GLY A 62 11.41 -0.11 3.75
N ALA A 63 11.20 1.21 3.67
CA ALA A 63 12.30 2.18 3.55
C ALA A 63 13.18 2.23 4.81
N TRP A 64 12.60 2.05 6.00
CA TRP A 64 13.36 2.01 7.24
C TRP A 64 14.25 0.75 7.34
N LEU A 65 13.79 -0.39 6.82
CA LEU A 65 14.56 -1.65 6.79
C LEU A 65 15.68 -1.67 5.74
N LEU A 66 15.66 -0.75 4.77
CA LEU A 66 16.73 -0.57 3.80
C LEU A 66 17.90 0.29 4.32
N LYS A 67 17.74 0.89 5.50
CA LYS A 67 18.78 1.69 6.17
C LYS A 67 19.64 0.81 7.07
#